data_AF-A0AB35LAA3-F1
#
_entry.id   AF-A0AB35LAA3-F1
#
_cell.length_a   1.000
_cell.length_b   1.000
_cell.length_c   1.000
_cell.angle_alpha   90.00
_cell.angle_beta   90.00
_cell.angle_gamma   90.00
#
_symmetry.space_group_name_H-M   'P 1'
#
loop_
_entity.id
_entity.type
_entity.pdbx_description
1 polymer ?
#
loop_
_entity_poly.entity_id
_entity_poly.type
_entity_poly.pdbx_seq_one_letter_code
_entity_poly.pdbx_strand_id
1 'polypeptide(L)'
;MKFKLIICSLLLGGTVSTAFSAPLTSVSKKQFGDDWPFTREEVMLECRHNGALVVINPATLMQYPLNDIATELMIKKEIKAQPIDVLLKPTDSTKTVEERILPIKEAAAKLCASN
;
A
#
# COMPACT_ATOMS: atom_id res chain seq x y z
N MET A 1 -60.40 25.60 -9.68
CA MET A 1 -59.82 26.01 -8.37
C MET A 1 -58.35 26.37 -8.60
N LYS A 2 -57.80 27.37 -7.90
CA LYS A 2 -56.39 27.83 -8.04
C LYS A 2 -55.58 27.46 -6.78
N PHE A 3 -54.25 27.34 -6.92
CA PHE A 3 -53.23 27.21 -5.86
C PHE A 3 -53.31 25.91 -5.01
N LYS A 4 -52.23 25.12 -4.85
CA LYS A 4 -50.86 25.54 -4.47
C LYS A 4 -49.79 24.51 -4.89
N LEU A 5 -48.64 24.98 -5.39
CA LEU A 5 -47.39 24.19 -5.42
C LEU A 5 -46.83 24.08 -3.99
N ILE A 6 -46.93 22.91 -3.36
CA ILE A 6 -46.37 22.52 -2.05
C ILE A 6 -46.26 20.98 -2.07
N ILE A 7 -45.19 20.26 -1.69
CA ILE A 7 -43.77 20.55 -1.37
C ILE A 7 -43.00 19.29 -1.87
N CYS A 8 -41.97 19.40 -2.72
CA CYS A 8 -40.54 19.56 -2.43
C CYS A 8 -39.89 18.45 -1.57
N SER A 9 -38.86 17.80 -2.13
CA SER A 9 -37.77 17.09 -1.43
C SER A 9 -38.10 15.88 -0.54
N LEU A 10 -38.14 14.68 -1.14
CA LEU A 10 -37.94 13.43 -0.40
C LEU A 10 -36.60 12.75 -0.77
N LEU A 11 -35.56 13.13 -0.03
CA LEU A 11 -34.41 12.30 0.36
C LEU A 11 -33.66 11.53 -0.75
N LEU A 12 -32.87 12.22 -1.57
CA LEU A 12 -31.61 11.65 -2.08
C LEU A 12 -30.53 11.79 -0.99
N GLY A 13 -30.67 11.01 0.08
CA GLY A 13 -29.63 10.82 1.10
C GLY A 13 -28.51 9.93 0.59
N GLY A 14 -27.81 10.35 -0.47
CA GLY A 14 -26.67 9.60 -1.01
C GLY A 14 -25.54 9.60 -0.01
N THR A 15 -25.24 8.43 0.58
CA THR A 15 -24.05 8.25 1.42
C THR A 15 -22.82 8.40 0.56
N VAL A 16 -22.20 9.57 0.58
CA VAL A 16 -20.91 9.81 -0.07
C VAL A 16 -19.87 8.98 0.69
N SER A 17 -19.60 7.79 0.17
CA SER A 17 -18.47 6.98 0.62
C SER A 17 -17.20 7.71 0.19
N THR A 18 -16.66 8.51 1.10
CA THR A 18 -15.35 9.14 0.91
C THR A 18 -14.31 8.03 0.79
N ALA A 19 -13.86 7.76 -0.44
CA ALA A 19 -12.79 6.81 -0.72
C ALA A 19 -11.49 7.36 -0.11
N PHE A 20 -11.19 6.94 1.12
CA PHE A 20 -9.94 7.26 1.78
C PHE A 20 -8.82 6.45 1.14
N SER A 21 -8.00 7.10 0.32
CA SER A 21 -6.79 6.48 -0.19
C SER A 21 -5.80 6.33 0.96
N ALA A 22 -5.25 5.14 1.13
CA ALA A 22 -4.11 4.93 2.00
C ALA A 22 -2.96 5.91 1.62
N PRO A 23 -2.21 6.45 2.59
CA PRO A 23 -1.00 7.22 2.33
C PRO A 23 -0.02 6.42 1.48
N LEU A 24 0.40 7.03 0.36
CA LEU A 24 1.35 6.49 -0.60
C LEU A 24 2.57 7.41 -0.66
N THR A 25 3.77 6.85 -0.66
CA THR A 25 5.02 7.61 -0.88
C THR A 25 6.00 6.85 -1.74
N SER A 26 6.73 7.56 -2.61
CA SER A 26 7.88 6.99 -3.34
C SER A 26 9.12 6.97 -2.46
N VAL A 27 9.86 5.86 -2.49
CA VAL A 27 11.18 5.71 -1.91
C VAL A 27 12.14 5.13 -2.94
N SER A 28 13.42 5.51 -2.87
CA SER A 28 14.42 5.11 -3.87
C SER A 28 15.73 4.65 -3.26
N LYS A 29 16.52 3.92 -4.06
CA LYS A 29 17.91 3.54 -3.75
C LYS A 29 18.77 4.75 -3.34
N LYS A 30 18.54 5.92 -3.94
CA LYS A 30 19.24 7.16 -3.58
C LYS A 30 19.02 7.57 -2.11
N GLN A 31 17.86 7.25 -1.54
CA GLN A 31 17.52 7.56 -0.15
C GLN A 31 18.06 6.52 0.84
N PHE A 32 18.15 5.24 0.45
CA PHE A 32 18.50 4.12 1.33
C PHE A 32 19.93 3.58 1.15
N GLY A 33 20.63 3.95 0.08
CA GLY A 33 22.02 3.53 -0.16
C GLY A 33 22.16 2.01 -0.25
N ASP A 34 23.13 1.46 0.49
CA ASP A 34 23.48 0.03 0.46
C ASP A 34 22.37 -0.87 1.05
N ASP A 35 21.61 -0.34 2.01
CA ASP A 35 20.46 -1.01 2.64
C ASP A 35 19.27 -1.19 1.68
N TRP A 36 19.29 -0.56 0.50
CA TRP A 36 18.25 -0.73 -0.51
C TRP A 36 18.19 -2.17 -1.03
N PRO A 37 17.09 -2.92 -0.82
CA PRO A 37 17.11 -4.37 -1.03
C PRO A 37 16.61 -4.81 -2.42
N PHE A 38 16.12 -3.91 -3.26
CA PHE A 38 15.38 -4.23 -4.49
C PHE A 38 16.19 -4.12 -5.78
N THR A 39 15.72 -4.81 -6.83
CA THR A 39 16.20 -4.68 -8.22
C THR A 39 15.75 -3.39 -8.92
N ARG A 40 14.74 -2.70 -8.37
CA ARG A 40 14.21 -1.43 -8.90
C ARG A 40 14.92 -0.27 -8.22
N GLU A 41 15.11 0.83 -8.94
CA GLU A 41 15.72 2.05 -8.38
C GLU A 41 14.75 2.85 -7.50
N GLU A 42 13.43 2.70 -7.72
CA GLU A 42 12.35 3.32 -6.94
C GLU A 42 11.17 2.35 -6.78
N VAL A 43 10.47 2.43 -5.65
CA VAL A 43 9.18 1.78 -5.39
C VAL A 43 8.25 2.73 -4.64
N MET A 44 6.94 2.50 -4.69
CA MET A 44 5.99 3.17 -3.79
C MET A 44 5.70 2.29 -2.57
N LEU A 45 5.51 2.90 -1.40
CA LEU A 45 5.10 2.25 -0.16
C LEU A 45 3.67 2.66 0.20
N GLU A 46 2.90 1.71 0.71
CA GLU A 46 1.52 1.89 1.19
C GLU A 46 1.38 1.27 2.59
N CYS A 47 0.72 1.96 3.51
CA CYS A 47 0.12 1.33 4.70
C CYS A 47 -1.39 1.47 4.66
N ARG A 48 -2.09 0.33 4.64
CA ARG A 48 -3.56 0.27 4.59
C ARG A 48 -4.20 0.37 5.96
N HIS A 49 -5.50 0.67 5.98
CA HIS A 49 -6.32 0.84 7.19
C HIS A 49 -6.28 -0.36 8.17
N ASN A 50 -5.94 -1.57 7.70
CA ASN A 50 -5.82 -2.77 8.52
C ASN A 50 -4.36 -3.08 8.93
N GLY A 51 -3.42 -2.17 8.70
CA GLY A 51 -1.99 -2.35 8.98
C GLY A 51 -1.25 -3.22 7.96
N ALA A 52 -1.87 -3.58 6.82
CA ALA A 52 -1.15 -4.24 5.74
C ALA A 52 -0.12 -3.28 5.10
N LEU A 53 1.14 -3.71 5.08
CA LEU A 53 2.27 -2.96 4.51
C LEU A 53 2.63 -3.53 3.14
N VAL A 54 2.67 -2.68 2.12
CA VAL A 54 2.81 -3.10 0.72
C VAL A 54 3.86 -2.26 0.00
N VAL A 55 4.73 -2.92 -0.77
CA VAL A 55 5.55 -2.29 -1.82
C VAL A 55 4.80 -2.39 -3.15
N ILE A 56 4.79 -1.32 -3.93
CA ILE A 56 4.20 -1.27 -5.26
C ILE A 56 5.28 -0.90 -6.27
N ASN A 57 5.43 -1.69 -7.33
CA ASN A 57 6.27 -1.34 -8.47
C ASN A 57 5.52 -0.31 -9.36
N PRO A 58 5.93 0.97 -9.43
CA PRO A 58 5.16 2.02 -10.09
C PRO A 58 4.97 1.79 -11.60
N ALA A 59 5.88 1.06 -12.26
CA ALA A 59 5.80 0.79 -13.69
C ALA A 59 4.80 -0.33 -14.07
N THR A 60 4.35 -1.15 -13.10
CA THR A 60 3.48 -2.31 -13.36
C THR A 60 2.26 -2.39 -12.45
N LEU A 61 2.22 -1.56 -11.39
CA LEU A 61 1.26 -1.61 -10.28
C LEU A 61 1.21 -2.97 -9.55
N MET A 62 2.21 -3.83 -9.75
CA MET A 62 2.34 -5.09 -9.03
C MET A 62 2.70 -4.82 -7.56
N GLN A 63 1.99 -5.48 -6.66
CA GLN A 63 2.10 -5.35 -5.21
C GLN A 63 2.95 -6.48 -4.62
N TYR A 64 3.66 -6.21 -3.53
CA TYR A 64 4.48 -7.17 -2.79
C TYR A 64 4.32 -6.92 -1.29
N PRO A 65 4.04 -7.94 -0.46
CA PRO A 65 3.77 -7.75 0.96
C PRO A 65 5.06 -7.52 1.75
N LEU A 66 4.99 -6.66 2.78
CA LEU A 66 6.09 -6.40 3.74
C LEU A 66 5.82 -6.97 5.14
N ASN A 67 4.62 -7.44 5.42
CA ASN A 67 4.25 -8.03 6.71
C ASN A 67 3.24 -9.17 6.56
N ASP A 68 3.01 -9.88 7.67
CA ASP A 68 2.13 -11.05 7.72
C ASP A 68 0.70 -10.70 7.31
N ILE A 69 0.20 -9.52 7.69
CA ILE A 69 -1.13 -9.03 7.31
C ILE A 69 -1.24 -8.93 5.77
N ALA A 70 -0.31 -8.23 5.11
CA ALA A 70 -0.30 -8.14 3.65
C ALA A 70 -0.08 -9.51 2.96
N THR A 71 0.69 -10.40 3.59
CA THR A 71 0.93 -11.76 3.10
C THR A 71 -0.34 -12.61 3.19
N GLU A 72 -1.10 -12.50 4.26
CA GLU A 72 -2.39 -13.19 4.44
C GLU A 72 -3.42 -12.69 3.40
N LEU A 73 -3.51 -11.36 3.18
CA LEU A 73 -4.36 -10.79 2.13
C LEU A 73 -4.00 -11.34 0.74
N MET A 74 -2.70 -11.51 0.45
CA MET A 74 -2.22 -12.09 -0.81
C MET A 74 -2.63 -13.56 -0.95
N ILE A 75 -2.45 -14.36 0.11
CA ILE A 75 -2.81 -15.79 0.14
C ILE A 75 -4.33 -15.96 -0.04
N LYS A 76 -5.14 -15.11 0.60
CA LYS A 76 -6.60 -15.06 0.45
C LYS A 76 -7.07 -14.51 -0.90
N LYS A 77 -6.15 -13.96 -1.71
CA LYS A 77 -6.43 -13.28 -2.99
C LYS A 77 -7.30 -12.02 -2.85
N GLU A 78 -7.33 -11.43 -1.66
CA GLU A 78 -7.97 -10.14 -1.39
C GLU A 78 -7.15 -8.98 -1.99
N ILE A 79 -5.85 -9.21 -2.27
CA ILE A 79 -4.97 -8.29 -3.00
C ILE A 79 -4.25 -9.01 -4.14
N LYS A 80 -4.03 -8.29 -5.25
CA LYS A 80 -3.24 -8.80 -6.38
C LYS A 80 -1.74 -8.52 -6.13
N ALA A 81 -1.10 -9.43 -5.40
CA ALA A 81 0.31 -9.33 -5.03
C ALA A 81 1.14 -10.58 -5.41
N GLN A 82 2.46 -10.45 -5.34
CA GLN A 82 3.45 -11.51 -5.50
C GLN A 82 4.39 -11.55 -4.28
N PRO A 83 5.05 -12.68 -3.98
CA PRO A 83 6.06 -12.76 -2.92
C PRO A 83 7.16 -11.71 -3.09
N ILE A 84 7.60 -11.10 -1.98
CA ILE A 84 8.58 -10.01 -1.99
C ILE A 84 9.94 -10.42 -2.59
N ASP A 85 10.28 -11.71 -2.53
CA ASP A 85 11.51 -12.30 -3.09
C ASP A 85 11.71 -11.98 -4.58
N VAL A 86 10.62 -11.88 -5.35
CA VAL A 86 10.64 -11.56 -6.79
C VAL A 86 11.19 -10.16 -7.06
N LEU A 87 11.10 -9.25 -6.07
CA LEU A 87 11.56 -7.86 -6.18
C LEU A 87 13.01 -7.68 -5.68
N LEU A 88 13.51 -8.59 -4.84
CA LEU A 88 14.80 -8.48 -4.17
C LEU A 88 16.00 -8.59 -5.13
N LYS A 89 17.05 -7.79 -4.87
CA LYS A 89 18.36 -7.95 -5.54
C LYS A 89 18.97 -9.32 -5.17
N PRO A 90 19.63 -10.04 -6.08
CA PRO A 90 20.50 -11.15 -5.70
C PRO A 90 21.56 -10.69 -4.68
N THR A 91 21.95 -11.57 -3.76
CA THR A 91 22.97 -11.25 -2.75
C THR A 91 23.65 -12.51 -2.24
N ASP A 92 24.95 -12.40 -1.96
CA ASP A 92 25.74 -13.43 -1.26
C ASP A 92 25.70 -13.25 0.27
N SER A 93 24.86 -12.32 0.76
CA SER A 93 24.69 -12.05 2.19
C SER A 93 23.93 -13.17 2.90
N THR A 94 24.33 -13.46 4.14
CA THR A 94 23.63 -14.37 5.06
C THR A 94 22.36 -13.78 5.67
N LYS A 95 22.05 -12.49 5.44
CA LYS A 95 20.83 -11.84 5.94
C LYS A 95 19.58 -12.52 5.35
N THR A 96 18.64 -12.85 6.23
CA THR A 96 17.30 -13.32 5.87
C THR A 96 16.50 -12.27 5.09
N VAL A 97 15.41 -12.70 4.44
CA VAL A 97 14.49 -11.80 3.72
C VAL A 97 13.97 -10.69 4.62
N GLU A 98 13.52 -11.05 5.83
CA GLU A 98 12.98 -10.12 6.83
C GLU A 98 14.02 -9.04 7.24
N GLU A 99 15.26 -9.45 7.56
CA GLU A 99 16.35 -8.51 7.88
C GLU A 99 16.71 -7.59 6.70
N ARG A 100 16.56 -8.06 5.46
CA ARG A 100 16.83 -7.27 4.26
C ARG A 100 15.73 -6.26 3.95
N ILE A 101 14.46 -6.58 4.24
CA ILE A 101 13.34 -5.66 3.99
C ILE A 101 13.07 -4.71 5.16
N LEU A 102 13.64 -4.96 6.34
CA LEU A 102 13.39 -4.20 7.57
C LEU A 102 13.42 -2.66 7.40
N PRO A 103 14.43 -2.03 6.75
CA PRO A 103 14.45 -0.57 6.56
C PRO A 103 13.26 -0.05 5.75
N ILE A 104 12.78 -0.85 4.80
CA ILE A 104 11.61 -0.53 3.95
C ILE A 104 10.30 -0.80 4.70
N LYS A 105 10.25 -1.88 5.49
CA LYS A 105 9.13 -2.24 6.36
C LYS A 105 8.87 -1.14 7.41
N GLU A 106 9.93 -0.61 8.02
CA GLU A 106 9.85 0.54 8.93
C GLU A 106 9.41 1.83 8.23
N ALA A 107 9.88 2.08 7.01
CA ALA A 107 9.47 3.24 6.22
C ALA A 107 7.97 3.18 5.86
N ALA A 108 7.47 1.98 5.49
CA ALA A 108 6.04 1.76 5.23
C ALA A 108 5.22 1.86 6.53
N ALA A 109 5.70 1.32 7.65
CA ALA A 109 5.00 1.37 8.93
C ALA A 109 4.79 2.81 9.43
N LYS A 110 5.71 3.73 9.15
CA LYS A 110 5.56 5.17 9.48
C LYS A 110 4.35 5.82 8.79
N LEU A 111 3.93 5.31 7.63
CA LEU A 111 2.72 5.78 6.92
C LEU A 111 1.43 5.42 7.67
N CYS A 112 1.44 4.38 8.50
CA CYS A 112 0.26 3.99 9.28
C CYS A 112 -0.15 5.08 10.30
N ALA A 113 0.80 5.87 10.80
CA ALA A 113 0.55 6.99 11.70
C ALA A 113 -0.01 8.24 10.96
N SER A 114 -0.20 8.16 9.65
CA SER A 114 -0.82 9.19 8.80
C SER A 114 -2.16 8.74 8.18
N ASN A 115 -2.69 7.59 8.60
CA ASN A 115 -4.06 7.15 8.34
C ASN A 115 -5.00 7.64 9.45
#